data_AF-A0A6M3XK95-F1
#
_entry.id   AF-A0A6M3XK95-F1
#
_cell.length_a   1.000
_cell.length_b   1.000
_cell.length_c   1.000
_cell.angle_alpha   90.00
_cell.angle_beta   90.00
_cell.angle_gamma   90.00
#
_symmetry.space_group_name_H-M   'P 1'
#
loop_
_entity.id
_entity.type
_entity.pdbx_description
1 polymer ?
#
loop_
_entity_poly.entity_id
_entity_poly.type
_entity_poly.pdbx_seq_one_letter_code
_entity_poly.pdbx_strand_id
1 'polypeptide(L)'
;MKNFKTIIPRVENPDFDKVNLESEFKFFKDNIYIWSANKQASSVVPTYKPKNFFEQFYFYNSGVTYRLYVYINNIWKYVALT
;
A
#
# COMPACT_ATOMS: atom_id res chain seq x y z
N MET A 1 34.83 5.34 -29.45
CA MET A 1 33.61 4.75 -28.85
C MET A 1 32.73 5.87 -28.34
N LYS A 2 31.50 6.03 -28.87
CA LYS A 2 30.57 7.09 -28.46
C LYS A 2 29.65 6.54 -27.35
N ASN A 3 29.66 7.18 -26.19
CA ASN A 3 28.75 6.88 -25.09
C ASN A 3 27.37 7.46 -25.42
N PHE A 4 26.39 6.60 -25.70
CA PHE A 4 25.00 7.02 -25.81
C PHE A 4 24.42 7.16 -24.40
N LYS A 5 24.33 8.40 -23.92
CA LYS A 5 23.54 8.76 -22.75
C LYS A 5 22.10 8.87 -23.22
N THR A 6 21.21 7.98 -22.77
CA THR A 6 19.78 8.09 -23.07
C THR A 6 19.24 9.32 -22.34
N ILE A 7 19.11 10.45 -23.04
CA ILE A 7 18.40 11.62 -22.54
C ILE A 7 16.93 11.34 -22.80
N ILE A 8 16.19 10.93 -21.76
CA ILE A 8 14.73 10.97 -21.82
C ILE A 8 14.37 12.47 -21.73
N PRO A 9 13.74 13.08 -22.75
CA PRO A 9 13.31 14.46 -22.62
C PRO A 9 12.28 14.54 -21.50
N ARG A 10 12.55 15.38 -20.50
CA ARG A 10 11.54 15.80 -19.54
C ARG A 10 10.54 16.65 -20.32
N VAL A 11 9.38 16.07 -20.63
CA VAL A 11 8.23 16.83 -21.11
C VAL A 11 7.73 17.63 -19.90
N GLU A 12 8.22 18.86 -19.74
CA GLU A 12 7.57 19.82 -18.84
C GLU A 12 6.25 20.21 -19.51
N ASN A 13 5.18 19.55 -19.10
CA ASN A 13 3.83 19.96 -19.42
C ASN A 13 3.38 20.96 -18.34
N PRO A 14 3.31 22.27 -18.64
CA PRO A 14 3.04 23.30 -17.64
C PRO A 14 1.59 23.27 -17.11
N ASP A 15 0.72 22.41 -17.64
CA ASP A 15 -0.68 22.26 -17.17
C ASP A 15 -0.87 21.15 -16.13
N PHE A 16 0.20 20.50 -15.66
CA PHE A 16 0.11 19.44 -14.64
C PHE A 16 0.12 19.95 -13.18
N ASP A 17 0.12 21.25 -12.93
CA ASP A 17 0.60 21.75 -11.64
C ASP A 17 -0.45 21.91 -10.51
N LYS A 18 -1.77 21.77 -10.75
CA LYS A 18 -2.75 21.90 -9.64
C LYS A 18 -4.00 21.03 -9.71
N VAL A 19 -4.39 20.53 -10.88
CA VAL A 19 -5.66 19.80 -11.04
C VAL A 19 -5.56 18.34 -10.57
N ASN A 20 -4.37 17.79 -10.36
CA ASN A 20 -4.24 16.35 -10.08
C ASN A 20 -3.75 15.96 -8.68
N LEU A 21 -3.22 16.88 -7.87
CA LEU A 21 -2.79 16.52 -6.50
C LEU A 21 -3.98 16.35 -5.56
N GLU A 22 -4.93 17.29 -5.55
CA GLU A 22 -6.09 17.21 -4.66
C GLU A 22 -7.01 16.04 -5.01
N SER A 23 -7.13 15.69 -6.29
CA SER A 23 -7.85 14.48 -6.72
C SER A 23 -7.13 13.20 -6.34
N GLU A 24 -5.80 13.13 -6.49
CA GLU A 24 -5.00 11.98 -6.06
C GLU A 24 -5.00 11.82 -4.54
N PHE A 25 -4.87 12.92 -3.78
CA PHE A 25 -4.96 12.91 -2.32
C PHE A 25 -6.37 12.58 -1.84
N LYS A 26 -7.41 13.07 -2.49
CA LYS A 26 -8.80 12.72 -2.19
C LYS A 26 -9.05 11.24 -2.48
N PHE A 27 -8.61 10.73 -3.63
CA PHE A 27 -8.66 9.31 -3.95
C PHE A 27 -7.92 8.48 -2.90
N PHE A 28 -6.73 8.89 -2.49
CA PHE A 28 -5.94 8.21 -1.46
C PHE A 28 -6.65 8.20 -0.10
N LYS A 29 -7.19 9.34 0.33
CA LYS A 29 -7.98 9.47 1.58
C LYS A 29 -9.24 8.60 1.55
N ASP A 30 -10.02 8.66 0.48
CA ASP A 30 -11.26 7.92 0.34
C ASP A 30 -10.99 6.40 0.35
N ASN A 31 -9.95 5.93 -0.36
CA ASN A 31 -9.59 4.51 -0.38
C ASN A 31 -8.96 4.02 0.93
N ILE A 32 -8.19 4.85 1.64
CA ILE A 32 -7.66 4.51 2.96
C ILE A 32 -8.77 4.45 4.01
N TYR A 33 -9.69 5.42 3.98
CA TYR A 33 -10.79 5.48 4.93
C TYR A 33 -11.72 4.26 4.79
N ILE A 34 -12.03 3.86 3.55
CA ILE A 34 -12.82 2.66 3.26
C ILE A 34 -12.09 1.38 3.70
N TRP A 35 -10.77 1.30 3.51
CA TRP A 35 -9.96 0.16 3.94
C TRP A 35 -9.92 0.02 5.47
N SER A 36 -9.69 1.12 6.19
CA SER A 36 -9.64 1.14 7.65
C SER A 36 -10.99 0.81 8.29
N ALA A 37 -12.09 1.20 7.65
CA ALA A 37 -13.44 0.94 8.17
C ALA A 37 -13.90 -0.52 7.96
N ASN A 38 -13.39 -1.22 6.95
CA ASN A 38 -13.89 -2.55 6.56
C ASN A 38 -12.93 -3.71 6.84
N LYS A 39 -11.66 -3.46 7.19
CA LYS A 39 -10.77 -4.55 7.60
C LYS A 39 -11.09 -4.99 9.02
N GLN A 40 -12.06 -5.89 9.12
CA GLN A 40 -12.33 -6.62 10.34
C GLN A 40 -11.07 -7.40 10.73
N ALA A 41 -10.61 -7.16 11.95
CA ALA A 41 -9.59 -7.98 12.56
C ALA A 41 -10.07 -9.43 12.57
N SER A 42 -9.24 -10.33 12.04
CA SER A 42 -9.62 -11.73 11.89
C SER A 42 -8.74 -12.61 12.77
N SER A 43 -9.32 -13.69 13.25
CA SER A 43 -8.65 -14.72 14.03
C SER A 43 -7.92 -15.76 13.18
N VAL A 44 -7.82 -15.53 11.86
CA VAL A 44 -7.18 -16.42 10.89
C VAL A 44 -5.87 -15.81 10.39
N VAL A 45 -4.83 -16.63 10.28
CA VAL A 45 -3.54 -16.21 9.71
C VAL A 45 -3.67 -16.12 8.18
N PRO A 46 -3.20 -15.04 7.54
CA PRO A 46 -3.31 -14.90 6.09
C PRO A 46 -2.40 -15.89 5.35
N THR A 47 -2.91 -16.51 4.29
CA THR A 47 -2.18 -17.48 3.45
C THR A 47 -2.15 -17.11 1.96
N TYR A 48 -2.93 -16.10 1.55
CA TYR A 48 -3.01 -15.64 0.17
C TYR A 48 -1.85 -14.69 -0.17
N LYS A 49 -1.59 -14.52 -1.47
CA LYS A 49 -0.71 -13.47 -1.99
C LYS A 49 -1.52 -12.18 -2.22
N PRO A 50 -1.15 -11.04 -1.60
CA PRO A 50 -1.81 -9.75 -1.81
C PRO A 50 -1.82 -9.33 -3.28
N LYS A 51 -2.95 -8.76 -3.74
CA LYS A 51 -3.12 -8.27 -5.12
C LYS A 51 -2.76 -6.80 -5.29
N ASN A 52 -2.79 -6.03 -4.21
CA ASN A 52 -2.49 -4.60 -4.18
C ASN A 52 -1.74 -4.23 -2.89
N PHE A 53 -1.29 -2.98 -2.81
CA PHE A 53 -0.53 -2.46 -1.67
C PHE A 53 -1.28 -2.61 -0.33
N PHE A 54 -2.58 -2.31 -0.32
CA PHE A 54 -3.39 -2.33 0.90
C PHE A 54 -3.69 -3.73 1.43
N GLU A 55 -3.66 -4.74 0.57
CA GLU A 55 -3.77 -6.14 0.97
C GLU A 55 -2.51 -6.67 1.64
N GLN A 56 -1.36 -5.98 1.54
CA GLN A 56 -0.09 -6.42 2.13
C GLN A 56 -0.04 -6.29 3.65
N PHE A 57 -0.94 -5.51 4.26
CA PHE A 57 -1.02 -5.31 5.71
C PHE A 57 -2.22 -6.04 6.26
N TYR A 58 -2.09 -6.84 7.31
CA TYR A 58 -3.21 -7.61 7.87
C TYR A 58 -3.19 -7.60 9.39
N PHE A 59 -4.33 -7.24 10.00
CA PHE A 59 -4.46 -7.20 11.45
C PHE A 59 -5.09 -8.49 11.96
N TYR A 60 -4.37 -9.21 12.80
CA TYR A 60 -4.83 -10.43 13.44
C TYR A 60 -5.23 -10.12 14.89
N ASN A 61 -6.41 -10.59 15.27
CA ASN A 61 -6.93 -10.48 16.63
C ASN A 61 -7.74 -11.73 16.98
N SER A 62 -7.33 -12.42 18.05
CA SER A 62 -8.09 -13.55 18.64
C SER A 62 -8.69 -13.22 20.01
N GLY A 63 -8.61 -11.98 20.47
CA GLY A 63 -8.96 -11.52 21.82
C GLY A 63 -7.86 -11.76 22.86
N VAL A 64 -6.89 -12.63 22.57
CA VAL A 64 -5.73 -12.93 23.43
C VAL A 64 -4.39 -12.71 22.73
N THR A 65 -4.40 -12.62 21.41
CA THR A 65 -3.20 -12.40 20.59
C THR A 65 -3.50 -11.34 19.56
N TYR A 66 -2.64 -10.34 19.54
CA TYR A 66 -2.70 -9.22 18.61
C TYR A 66 -1.42 -9.22 17.78
N ARG A 67 -1.55 -9.23 16.45
CA ARG A 67 -0.40 -9.23 15.54
C ARG A 67 -0.68 -8.36 14.33
N LEU A 68 0.34 -7.62 13.88
CA LEU A 68 0.35 -6.99 12.57
C LEU A 68 1.16 -7.88 11.63
N TYR A 69 0.50 -8.41 10.61
CA TYR A 69 1.13 -9.14 9.52
C TYR A 69 1.46 -8.20 8.37
N VAL A 70 2.64 -8.38 7.77
CA VAL A 70 3.10 -7.67 6.57
C VAL A 70 3.63 -8.68 5.57
N TYR A 71 3.17 -8.60 4.32
CA TYR A 71 3.67 -9.44 3.24
C TYR A 71 4.92 -8.83 2.61
N ILE A 72 6.09 -9.40 2.92
CA ILE A 72 7.38 -8.95 2.41
C ILE A 72 8.23 -10.13 1.93
N ASN A 73 9.00 -9.92 0.86
CA ASN A 73 9.80 -10.97 0.23
C ASN A 73 8.98 -12.23 -0.11
N ASN A 74 7.75 -12.02 -0.60
CA ASN A 74 6.83 -13.07 -1.02
C ASN A 74 6.38 -14.02 0.13
N ILE A 75 6.49 -13.56 1.39
CA ILE A 75 6.15 -14.31 2.61
C ILE A 75 5.42 -13.39 3.60
N TRP A 76 4.47 -13.93 4.36
CA TRP A 76 3.86 -13.24 5.50
C TRP A 76 4.80 -13.23 6.70
N LYS A 77 5.16 -12.05 7.18
CA LYS A 77 5.84 -11.85 8.47
C LYS A 77 4.91 -11.15 9.44
N TYR A 78 5.18 -11.24 10.73
CA TYR A 78 4.38 -10.54 11.74
C TYR A 78 5.22 -9.95 12.85
N VAL A 79 4.65 -8.94 13.50
CA VAL A 79 5.09 -8.44 14.80
C VAL A 79 3.93 -8.60 15.80
N ALA A 80 4.26 -9.01 17.02
CA ALA A 80 3.29 -9.02 18.11
C ALA A 80 2.97 -7.59 18.53
N LEU A 81 1.70 -7.29 18.73
CA LEU A 81 1.23 -6.00 19.22
C LEU A 81 0.92 -6.16 20.70
N THR A 82 1.51 -5.29 21.51
CA THR A 82 1.35 -5.23 22.97
C THR A 82 0.39 -4.14 23.35
#